data_AF-A0A956CI27-F1
#
_entry.id   AF-A0A956CI27-F1
#
_cell.length_a   1.000
_cell.length_b   1.000
_cell.length_c   1.000
_cell.angle_alpha   90.00
_cell.angle_beta   90.00
_cell.angle_gamma   90.00
#
_symmetry.space_group_name_H-M   'P 1'
#
loop_
_entity.id
_entity.type
_entity.pdbx_description
1 polymer ?
#
loop_
_entity_poly.entity_id
_entity_poly.type
_entity_poly.pdbx_seq_one_letter_code
_entity_poly.pdbx_strand_id
1 'polypeptide(L)'
;MTEASIRALTGLRDLSTLKWYVIPLLAIVFYIYTSEIRKARASRDWNAVLAGLTVLGMDFVNETLNGWVLAITGRSALWTAPGETALRTMVGWNIEIMFMFAISGIIYANSVHEDPKVRILGIPNRWFWAIGYSAFCVFVEVYLNRAGLLIWEYPFWNRSFFGVWLIFLFGYFHFYVAALLVMAAKKLRSKVIAVSSMYAVGIALNVVGFGVLGFDY
;
A
#
# COMPACT_ATOMS: atom_id res chain seq x y z
N MET A 1 20.39 14.00 6.96
CA MET A 1 19.48 12.84 7.07
C MET A 1 19.18 12.55 8.52
N THR A 2 17.95 12.13 8.87
CA THR A 2 17.56 11.78 10.24
C THR A 2 18.08 10.39 10.64
N GLU A 3 18.18 10.11 11.94
CA GLU A 3 18.64 8.81 12.45
C GLU A 3 17.72 7.67 11.99
N ALA A 4 16.41 7.88 11.98
CA ALA A 4 15.45 6.89 11.48
C ALA A 4 15.71 6.56 10.00
N SER A 5 15.99 7.56 9.17
CA SER A 5 16.28 7.35 7.75
C SER A 5 17.60 6.62 7.52
N ILE A 6 18.64 6.94 8.30
CA ILE A 6 19.92 6.21 8.24
C ILE A 6 19.70 4.73 8.59
N ARG A 7 18.95 4.44 9.67
CA ARG A 7 18.63 3.05 10.05
C ARG A 7 17.77 2.32 9.02
N ALA A 8 16.86 3.02 8.36
CA ALA A 8 16.04 2.43 7.30
C ALA A 8 16.86 2.08 6.05
N LEU A 9 17.91 2.86 5.74
CA LEU A 9 18.85 2.55 4.66
C LEU A 9 19.79 1.38 5.03
N THR A 10 20.13 1.22 6.32
CA THR A 10 20.92 0.07 6.78
C THR A 10 20.17 -1.25 6.52
N GLY A 11 20.81 -2.15 5.75
CA GLY A 11 20.23 -3.44 5.38
C GLY A 11 19.14 -3.36 4.30
N LEU A 12 19.02 -2.23 3.62
CA LEU A 12 18.08 -2.07 2.50
C LEU A 12 18.43 -3.06 1.38
N ARG A 13 17.43 -3.83 0.94
CA ARG A 13 17.56 -4.89 -0.08
C ARG A 13 18.59 -5.99 0.27
N ASP A 14 18.94 -6.13 1.55
CA ASP A 14 19.82 -7.21 2.00
C ASP A 14 19.03 -8.52 2.22
N LEU A 15 19.33 -9.53 1.39
CA LEU A 15 18.69 -10.84 1.45
C LEU A 15 18.98 -11.59 2.76
N SER A 16 20.04 -11.24 3.49
CA SER A 16 20.35 -11.84 4.80
C SER A 16 19.28 -11.53 5.86
N THR A 17 18.47 -10.48 5.64
CA THR A 17 17.41 -10.06 6.55
C THR A 17 16.11 -10.88 6.41
N LEU A 18 15.99 -11.72 5.37
CA LEU A 18 14.83 -12.58 5.16
C LEU A 18 14.55 -13.47 6.37
N LYS A 19 13.26 -13.61 6.71
CA LYS A 19 12.78 -14.41 7.83
C LYS A 19 11.92 -15.57 7.35
N TRP A 20 11.99 -16.71 8.03
CA TRP A 20 11.26 -17.92 7.65
C TRP A 20 9.75 -17.75 7.59
N TYR A 21 9.18 -16.84 8.40
CA TYR A 21 7.73 -16.56 8.36
C TYR A 21 7.26 -15.94 7.04
N VAL A 22 8.16 -15.42 6.21
CA VAL A 22 7.81 -14.89 4.87
C VAL A 22 7.22 -15.99 3.99
N ILE A 23 7.72 -17.22 4.08
CA ILE A 23 7.27 -18.34 3.24
C ILE A 23 5.79 -18.68 3.47
N PRO A 24 5.33 -18.96 4.71
CA PRO A 24 3.91 -19.22 4.95
C PRO A 24 3.03 -18.00 4.65
N LEU A 25 3.49 -16.76 4.88
CA LEU A 25 2.73 -15.55 4.51
C LEU A 25 2.56 -15.44 2.99
N LEU A 26 3.60 -15.71 2.20
CA LEU A 26 3.53 -15.76 0.75
C LEU A 26 2.55 -16.84 0.27
N ALA A 27 2.58 -18.02 0.89
CA ALA A 27 1.64 -19.10 0.59
C ALA A 27 0.18 -18.67 0.84
N ILE A 28 -0.08 -17.91 1.90
CA ILE A 28 -1.41 -17.33 2.20
C ILE A 28 -1.83 -16.35 1.09
N VAL A 29 -0.95 -15.42 0.70
CA VAL A 29 -1.21 -14.49 -0.40
C VAL A 29 -1.59 -15.26 -1.67
N PHE A 30 -0.80 -16.26 -2.05
CA PHE A 30 -1.08 -17.10 -3.23
C PHE A 30 -2.37 -17.89 -3.10
N TYR A 31 -2.66 -18.47 -1.94
CA TYR A 31 -3.91 -19.19 -1.71
C TYR A 31 -5.12 -18.27 -1.90
N ILE A 32 -5.07 -17.03 -1.38
CA ILE A 32 -6.13 -16.04 -1.56
C ILE A 32 -6.30 -15.69 -3.04
N TYR A 33 -5.22 -15.31 -3.72
CA TYR A 33 -5.29 -14.94 -5.15
C TYR A 33 -5.76 -16.11 -6.02
N THR A 34 -5.30 -17.34 -5.79
CA THR A 34 -5.74 -18.52 -6.55
C THR A 34 -7.22 -18.82 -6.32
N SER A 35 -7.72 -18.66 -5.09
CA SER A 35 -9.14 -18.79 -4.76
C SER A 35 -9.99 -17.73 -5.47
N GLU A 36 -9.57 -16.46 -5.42
CA GLU A 36 -10.29 -15.36 -6.07
C GLU A 36 -10.22 -15.45 -7.61
N ILE A 37 -9.10 -15.88 -8.19
CA ILE A 37 -8.99 -16.15 -9.63
C ILE A 37 -9.92 -17.29 -10.04
N ARG A 38 -10.05 -18.35 -9.24
CA ARG A 38 -10.98 -19.44 -9.52
C ARG A 38 -12.43 -18.94 -9.53
N LYS A 39 -12.83 -18.12 -8.55
CA LYS A 39 -14.15 -17.47 -8.51
C LYS A 39 -14.36 -16.57 -9.73
N ALA A 40 -13.38 -15.73 -10.05
CA ALA A 40 -13.44 -14.81 -11.18
C ALA A 40 -13.57 -15.51 -12.54
N ARG A 41 -12.93 -16.68 -12.72
CA ARG A 41 -13.09 -17.49 -13.92
C ARG A 41 -14.51 -18.02 -14.06
N ALA A 42 -15.15 -18.42 -12.96
CA ALA A 42 -16.52 -18.93 -12.95
C ALA A 42 -17.57 -17.82 -13.14
N SER A 43 -17.45 -16.70 -12.42
CA SER A 43 -18.43 -15.59 -12.45
C SER A 43 -18.17 -14.55 -13.55
N ARG A 44 -16.97 -14.55 -14.15
CA ARG A 44 -16.42 -13.46 -14.98
C ARG A 44 -16.21 -12.14 -14.23
N ASP A 45 -16.39 -12.11 -12.91
CA ASP A 45 -16.10 -10.93 -12.10
C ASP A 45 -14.66 -10.97 -11.56
N TRP A 46 -13.82 -10.06 -12.07
CA TRP A 46 -12.42 -9.90 -11.68
C TRP A 46 -12.20 -8.82 -10.62
N ASN A 47 -13.27 -8.26 -10.04
CA ASN A 47 -13.20 -7.12 -9.12
C ASN A 47 -12.27 -7.37 -7.93
N ALA A 48 -12.38 -8.52 -7.25
CA ALA A 48 -11.56 -8.80 -6.08
C ALA A 48 -10.06 -8.85 -6.41
N VAL A 49 -9.70 -9.61 -7.44
CA VAL A 49 -8.30 -9.71 -7.92
C VAL A 49 -7.76 -8.34 -8.31
N LEU A 50 -8.52 -7.57 -9.09
CA LEU A 50 -8.07 -6.26 -9.57
C LEU A 50 -8.03 -5.22 -8.46
N ALA A 51 -8.91 -5.29 -7.45
CA ALA A 51 -8.87 -4.42 -6.29
C ALA A 51 -7.61 -4.69 -5.44
N GLY A 52 -7.25 -5.97 -5.22
CA GLY A 52 -5.98 -6.34 -4.57
C GLY A 52 -4.75 -5.75 -5.27
N LEU A 53 -4.67 -5.94 -6.59
CA LEU A 53 -3.60 -5.36 -7.41
C LEU A 53 -3.65 -3.82 -7.45
N THR A 54 -4.83 -3.22 -7.34
CA THR A 54 -4.97 -1.75 -7.31
C THR A 54 -4.39 -1.18 -6.03
N VAL A 55 -4.75 -1.73 -4.88
CA VAL A 55 -4.25 -1.24 -3.59
C VAL A 55 -2.73 -1.40 -3.49
N LEU A 56 -2.20 -2.57 -3.88
CA LEU A 56 -0.75 -2.78 -3.93
C LEU A 56 -0.05 -1.88 -4.95
N GLY A 57 -0.66 -1.64 -6.12
CA GLY A 57 -0.11 -0.75 -7.14
C GLY A 57 -0.03 0.70 -6.67
N MET A 58 -1.05 1.17 -5.95
CA MET A 58 -1.04 2.51 -5.33
C MET A 58 0.00 2.62 -4.23
N ASP A 59 0.10 1.60 -3.37
CA ASP A 59 1.13 1.49 -2.33
C ASP A 59 2.54 1.56 -2.92
N PHE A 60 2.81 0.80 -3.98
CA PHE A 60 4.08 0.83 -4.69
C PHE A 60 4.45 2.23 -5.24
N VAL A 61 3.49 2.96 -5.82
CA VAL A 61 3.72 4.34 -6.25
C VAL A 61 4.01 5.23 -5.04
N ASN A 62 3.24 5.09 -3.96
CA ASN A 62 3.40 5.91 -2.77
C ASN A 62 4.76 5.71 -2.09
N GLU A 63 5.21 4.46 -1.99
CA GLU A 63 6.53 4.11 -1.43
C GLU A 63 7.68 4.59 -2.31
N THR A 64 7.49 4.55 -3.63
CA THR A 64 8.46 5.16 -4.56
C THR A 64 8.57 6.66 -4.34
N LEU A 65 7.45 7.37 -4.24
CA LEU A 65 7.43 8.81 -3.99
C LEU A 65 7.97 9.16 -2.60
N ASN A 66 7.66 8.33 -1.59
CA ASN A 66 8.18 8.46 -0.23
C ASN A 66 9.72 8.37 -0.22
N GLY A 67 10.28 7.41 -0.95
CA GLY A 67 11.73 7.29 -1.13
C GLY A 67 12.36 8.44 -1.94
N TRP A 68 11.67 8.95 -2.95
CA TRP A 68 12.09 10.17 -3.66
C TRP A 68 12.14 11.39 -2.73
N VAL A 69 11.19 11.54 -1.80
CA VAL A 69 11.24 12.60 -0.79
C VAL A 69 12.52 12.49 0.05
N LEU A 70 12.92 11.28 0.47
CA LEU A 70 14.18 11.09 1.17
C LEU A 70 15.37 11.50 0.30
N ALA A 71 15.47 10.96 -0.92
CA ALA A 71 16.62 11.16 -1.80
C ALA A 71 16.80 12.63 -2.18
N ILE A 72 15.71 13.34 -2.48
CA ILE A 72 15.76 14.75 -2.91
C ILE A 72 16.03 15.68 -1.72
N THR A 73 15.38 15.45 -0.57
CA THR A 73 15.51 16.37 0.58
C THR A 73 16.80 16.14 1.37
N GLY A 74 17.38 14.94 1.29
CA GLY A 74 18.50 14.53 2.14
C GLY A 74 18.18 14.52 3.64
N ARG A 75 16.89 14.66 4.01
CA ARG A 75 16.41 14.75 5.39
C ARG A 75 15.76 13.45 5.84
N SER A 76 14.56 13.16 5.37
CA SER A 76 13.78 11.98 5.75
C SER A 76 12.80 11.61 4.65
N ALA A 77 12.37 10.35 4.64
CA ALA A 77 11.11 9.98 4.00
C ALA A 77 9.92 10.47 4.86
N LEU A 78 8.71 10.55 4.29
CA LEU A 78 7.50 10.88 5.04
C LEU A 78 7.25 9.85 6.15
N TRP A 79 7.48 8.59 5.85
CA TRP A 79 7.57 7.50 6.81
C TRP A 79 8.77 6.60 6.51
N THR A 80 9.37 6.06 7.56
CA THR A 80 10.46 5.08 7.46
C THR A 80 10.12 3.88 8.35
N ALA A 81 10.61 2.70 7.98
CA ALA A 81 10.44 1.47 8.75
C ALA A 81 11.81 0.99 9.29
N PRO A 82 12.46 1.73 10.23
CA PRO A 82 13.84 1.46 10.65
C PRO A 82 13.99 0.28 11.61
N GLY A 83 12.90 -0.27 12.13
CA GLY A 83 12.92 -1.42 13.03
C GLY A 83 13.37 -2.71 12.35
N GLU A 84 13.59 -3.77 13.14
CA GLU A 84 13.79 -5.11 12.59
C GLU A 84 12.57 -5.56 11.80
N THR A 85 12.82 -6.11 10.61
CA THR A 85 11.79 -6.59 9.68
C THR A 85 12.43 -7.66 8.80
N ALA A 86 11.62 -8.39 8.04
CA ALA A 86 12.13 -9.14 6.91
C ALA A 86 12.58 -8.17 5.79
N LEU A 87 12.78 -8.68 4.57
CA LEU A 87 13.38 -7.92 3.48
C LEU A 87 12.73 -6.54 3.29
N ARG A 88 13.50 -5.48 3.57
CA ARG A 88 13.14 -4.10 3.28
C ARG A 88 13.52 -3.76 1.84
N THR A 89 12.54 -3.35 1.04
CA THR A 89 12.72 -3.05 -0.38
C THR A 89 12.86 -1.56 -0.66
N MET A 90 12.26 -0.72 0.19
CA MET A 90 12.41 0.74 0.23
C MET A 90 12.39 1.19 1.71
N VAL A 91 12.85 2.41 2.01
CA VAL A 91 12.98 2.93 3.38
C VAL A 91 11.69 2.89 4.20
N GLY A 92 10.52 2.96 3.56
CA GLY A 92 9.19 2.79 4.17
C GLY A 92 8.55 1.41 3.94
N TRP A 93 9.14 0.58 3.08
CA TRP A 93 8.48 -0.59 2.51
C TRP A 93 9.24 -1.90 2.77
N ASN A 94 8.58 -2.84 3.42
CA ASN A 94 9.08 -4.19 3.66
C ASN A 94 8.08 -5.23 3.14
N ILE A 95 8.52 -6.48 3.05
CA ILE A 95 7.72 -7.56 2.49
C ILE A 95 6.42 -7.82 3.27
N GLU A 96 6.40 -7.56 4.57
CA GLU A 96 5.20 -7.68 5.40
C GLU A 96 4.12 -6.66 5.00
N ILE A 97 4.53 -5.40 4.78
CA ILE A 97 3.65 -4.33 4.27
C ILE A 97 3.17 -4.68 2.86
N MET A 98 4.07 -5.14 1.98
CA MET A 98 3.72 -5.58 0.62
C MET A 98 2.64 -6.66 0.63
N PHE A 99 2.78 -7.69 1.47
CA PHE A 99 1.80 -8.78 1.55
C PHE A 99 0.46 -8.32 2.13
N MET A 100 0.49 -7.42 3.13
CA MET A 100 -0.74 -6.83 3.67
C MET A 100 -1.51 -6.08 2.60
N PHE A 101 -0.86 -5.18 1.85
CA PHE A 101 -1.53 -4.40 0.81
C PHE A 101 -1.89 -5.22 -0.43
N ALA A 102 -1.15 -6.30 -0.73
CA ALA A 102 -1.53 -7.27 -1.76
C ALA A 102 -2.90 -7.90 -1.48
N ILE A 103 -3.26 -8.11 -0.20
CA ILE A 103 -4.52 -8.73 0.20
C ILE A 103 -5.59 -7.68 0.55
N SER A 104 -5.20 -6.50 1.02
CA SER A 104 -6.15 -5.49 1.53
C SER A 104 -7.23 -5.09 0.51
N GLY A 105 -6.86 -4.91 -0.77
CA GLY A 105 -7.85 -4.61 -1.82
C GLY A 105 -8.84 -5.76 -2.08
N ILE A 106 -8.42 -7.01 -1.90
CA ILE A 106 -9.31 -8.18 -1.98
C ILE A 106 -10.27 -8.20 -0.80
N ILE A 107 -9.78 -7.90 0.41
CA ILE A 107 -10.62 -7.76 1.61
C ILE A 107 -11.69 -6.69 1.37
N TYR A 108 -11.28 -5.50 0.89
CA TYR A 108 -12.21 -4.42 0.55
C TYR A 108 -13.27 -4.87 -0.45
N ALA A 109 -12.87 -5.50 -1.55
CA ALA A 109 -13.81 -5.95 -2.58
C ALA A 109 -14.81 -6.99 -2.08
N ASN A 110 -14.39 -7.90 -1.19
CA ASN A 110 -15.25 -8.92 -0.61
C ASN A 110 -16.19 -8.39 0.49
N SER A 111 -15.88 -7.23 1.09
CA SER A 111 -16.74 -6.58 2.08
C SER A 111 -17.82 -5.69 1.44
N VAL A 112 -17.54 -5.18 0.24
CA VAL A 112 -18.48 -4.36 -0.54
C VAL A 112 -19.70 -5.16 -0.94
N HIS A 113 -20.88 -4.59 -0.73
CA HIS A 113 -22.14 -5.22 -1.14
C HIS A 113 -22.29 -5.13 -2.67
N GLU A 114 -22.82 -6.19 -3.29
CA GLU A 114 -22.97 -6.26 -4.75
C GLU A 114 -23.90 -5.16 -5.28
N ASP A 115 -25.04 -4.92 -4.61
CA ASP A 115 -25.93 -3.80 -4.92
C ASP A 115 -25.30 -2.44 -4.49
N PRO A 116 -24.97 -1.55 -5.45
CA PRO A 116 -24.39 -0.24 -5.17
C PRO A 116 -25.35 0.73 -4.47
N LYS A 117 -26.66 0.45 -4.45
CA LYS A 117 -27.67 1.29 -3.78
C LYS A 117 -27.67 1.09 -2.27
N VAL A 118 -27.13 -0.02 -1.77
CA VAL A 118 -27.03 -0.28 -0.34
C VAL A 118 -26.19 0.79 0.33
N ARG A 119 -26.72 1.30 1.44
CA ARG A 119 -26.06 2.27 2.32
C ARG A 119 -25.84 1.66 3.69
N ILE A 120 -24.71 1.97 4.30
CA ILE A 120 -24.34 1.58 5.66
C ILE A 120 -24.15 2.87 6.44
N LEU A 121 -24.90 3.04 7.54
CA LEU A 121 -24.94 4.29 8.30
C LEU A 121 -25.18 5.55 7.44
N GLY A 122 -26.02 5.42 6.40
CA GLY A 122 -26.34 6.52 5.47
C GLY A 122 -25.31 6.78 4.36
N ILE A 123 -24.14 6.16 4.42
CA ILE A 123 -23.05 6.28 3.44
C ILE A 123 -23.19 5.15 2.39
N PRO A 124 -23.01 5.40 1.08
CA PRO A 124 -22.98 4.33 0.08
C PRO A 124 -21.93 3.26 0.42
N ASN A 125 -22.30 1.98 0.34
CA ASN A 125 -21.52 0.88 0.93
C ASN A 125 -20.04 0.83 0.50
N ARG A 126 -19.72 1.14 -0.76
CA ARG A 126 -18.33 1.21 -1.25
C ARG A 126 -17.51 2.28 -0.52
N TRP A 127 -18.09 3.47 -0.35
CA TRP A 127 -17.45 4.56 0.38
C TRP A 127 -17.35 4.26 1.87
N PHE A 128 -18.37 3.65 2.46
CA PHE A 128 -18.33 3.23 3.87
C PHE A 128 -17.13 2.33 4.14
N TRP A 129 -16.94 1.29 3.34
CA TRP A 129 -15.81 0.37 3.50
C TRP A 129 -14.47 1.01 3.18
N ALA A 130 -14.39 1.88 2.16
CA ALA A 130 -13.16 2.61 1.85
C ALA A 130 -12.73 3.49 3.03
N ILE A 131 -13.67 4.23 3.64
CA ILE A 131 -13.41 5.05 4.84
C ILE A 131 -13.00 4.16 6.02
N GLY A 132 -13.74 3.06 6.26
CA GLY A 132 -13.50 2.15 7.37
C GLY A 132 -12.11 1.50 7.32
N TYR A 133 -11.72 0.91 6.18
CA TYR A 133 -10.41 0.30 6.03
C TYR A 133 -9.28 1.33 6.07
N SER A 134 -9.50 2.52 5.52
CA SER A 134 -8.50 3.61 5.63
C SER A 134 -8.28 4.00 7.09
N ALA A 135 -9.35 4.20 7.86
CA ALA A 135 -9.26 4.53 9.28
C ALA A 135 -8.58 3.40 10.07
N PHE A 136 -8.86 2.13 9.73
CA PHE A 136 -8.21 0.98 10.35
C PHE A 136 -6.71 0.93 10.05
N CYS A 137 -6.29 1.21 8.82
CA CYS A 137 -4.87 1.26 8.47
C CYS A 137 -4.14 2.39 9.22
N VAL A 138 -4.73 3.60 9.27
CA VAL A 138 -4.18 4.71 10.08
C VAL A 138 -4.07 4.32 11.54
N PHE A 139 -5.09 3.65 12.08
CA PHE A 139 -5.06 3.13 13.46
C PHE A 139 -3.85 2.22 13.66
N VAL A 140 -3.67 1.20 12.82
CA VAL A 140 -2.50 0.30 12.89
C VAL A 140 -1.18 1.05 12.75
N GLU A 141 -1.08 2.00 11.82
CA GLU A 141 0.13 2.79 11.60
C GLU A 141 0.49 3.63 12.82
N VAL A 142 -0.49 4.21 13.51
CA VAL A 142 -0.27 4.93 14.76
C VAL A 142 0.35 4.01 15.83
N TYR A 143 -0.06 2.74 15.92
CA TYR A 143 0.57 1.78 16.85
C TYR A 143 1.99 1.44 16.42
N LEU A 144 2.24 1.21 15.13
CA LEU A 144 3.61 1.00 14.61
C LEU A 144 4.50 2.20 14.93
N ASN A 145 3.96 3.42 14.82
CA ASN A 145 4.65 4.65 15.18
C ASN A 145 4.90 4.78 16.68
N ARG A 146 3.93 4.42 17.53
CA ARG A 146 4.14 4.35 18.98
C ARG A 146 5.21 3.34 19.37
N ALA A 147 5.28 2.21 18.67
CA ALA A 147 6.23 1.14 18.90
C ALA A 147 7.64 1.41 18.32
N GLY A 148 7.83 2.54 17.63
CA GLY A 148 9.11 2.88 17.00
C GLY A 148 9.44 2.05 15.76
N LEU A 149 8.47 1.29 15.24
CA LEU A 149 8.63 0.45 14.05
C LEU A 149 8.43 1.25 12.75
N LEU A 150 7.62 2.30 12.80
CA LEU A 150 7.33 3.18 11.68
C LEU A 150 7.46 4.64 12.11
N ILE A 151 8.49 5.34 11.67
CA ILE A 151 8.84 6.67 12.18
C ILE A 151 8.39 7.77 11.21
N TRP A 152 7.82 8.83 11.77
CA TRP A 152 7.45 10.04 11.07
C TRP A 152 8.26 11.24 11.58
N GLU A 153 8.90 11.98 10.68
CA GLU A 153 9.85 13.05 11.02
C GLU A 153 9.33 14.46 10.69
N TYR A 154 8.21 14.56 9.95
CA TYR A 154 7.67 15.83 9.48
C TYR A 154 6.56 16.37 10.39
N PRO A 155 6.50 17.69 10.67
CA PRO A 155 5.50 18.27 11.57
C PRO A 155 4.07 18.22 11.01
N PHE A 156 3.92 18.08 9.69
CA PHE A 156 2.61 17.89 9.04
C PHE A 156 2.23 16.41 8.88
N TRP A 157 3.16 15.48 9.11
CA TRP A 157 2.92 14.04 9.00
C TRP A 157 3.23 13.40 10.34
N ASN A 158 2.29 13.47 11.28
CA ASN A 158 2.50 12.97 12.64
C ASN A 158 1.18 12.59 13.34
N ARG A 159 1.28 12.22 14.63
CA ARG A 159 0.14 11.82 15.48
C ARG A 159 -0.79 12.97 15.91
N SER A 160 -0.57 14.21 15.46
CA SER A 160 -1.50 15.32 15.73
C SER A 160 -2.81 15.12 14.97
N PHE A 161 -3.86 15.84 15.37
CA PHE A 161 -5.14 15.80 14.66
C PHE A 161 -4.97 16.08 13.16
N PHE A 162 -4.26 17.16 12.80
CA PHE A 162 -4.01 17.52 11.42
C PHE A 162 -3.15 16.47 10.68
N GLY A 163 -2.09 15.96 11.32
CA GLY A 163 -1.22 14.96 10.72
C GLY A 163 -1.95 13.64 10.43
N VAL A 164 -2.79 13.18 11.35
CA VAL A 164 -3.61 11.97 11.18
C VAL A 164 -4.58 12.10 10.01
N TRP A 165 -5.17 13.29 9.79
CA TRP A 165 -6.02 13.52 8.62
C TRP A 165 -5.24 13.48 7.30
N LEU A 166 -4.01 13.99 7.26
CA LEU A 166 -3.15 13.87 6.09
C LEU A 166 -2.77 12.42 5.81
N ILE A 167 -2.41 11.65 6.84
CA ILE A 167 -2.12 10.22 6.74
C ILE A 167 -3.37 9.45 6.29
N PHE A 168 -4.55 9.80 6.79
CA PHE A 168 -5.80 9.20 6.33
C PHE A 168 -6.00 9.44 4.83
N LEU A 169 -5.88 10.68 4.35
CA LEU A 169 -6.15 11.03 2.96
C LEU A 169 -5.08 10.50 2.00
N PHE A 170 -3.82 10.77 2.30
CA PHE A 170 -2.66 10.53 1.43
C PHE A 170 -1.82 9.30 1.81
N GLY A 171 -2.09 8.68 2.95
CA GLY A 171 -1.51 7.39 3.32
C GLY A 171 -2.39 6.21 2.91
N TYR A 172 -3.73 6.35 2.93
CA TYR A 172 -4.61 5.19 2.72
C TYR A 172 -5.88 5.44 1.89
N PHE A 173 -6.61 6.54 2.12
CA PHE A 173 -7.95 6.70 1.56
C PHE A 173 -7.95 6.67 0.04
N HIS A 174 -7.01 7.36 -0.58
CA HIS A 174 -6.87 7.37 -2.02
C HIS A 174 -6.54 5.98 -2.63
N PHE A 175 -5.96 5.03 -1.86
CA PHE A 175 -5.76 3.65 -2.33
C PHE A 175 -7.10 2.94 -2.51
N TYR A 176 -7.99 3.03 -1.51
CA TYR A 176 -9.32 2.41 -1.58
C TYR A 176 -10.25 3.16 -2.55
N VAL A 177 -10.07 4.46 -2.73
CA VAL A 177 -10.74 5.21 -3.81
C VAL A 177 -10.30 4.70 -5.18
N ALA A 178 -9.00 4.46 -5.39
CA ALA A 178 -8.53 3.87 -6.64
C ALA A 178 -9.17 2.49 -6.87
N ALA A 179 -9.21 1.62 -5.85
CA ALA A 179 -9.87 0.31 -5.94
C ALA A 179 -11.37 0.45 -6.25
N LEU A 180 -12.07 1.38 -5.59
CA LEU A 180 -13.47 1.70 -5.84
C LEU A 180 -13.70 2.09 -7.31
N LEU A 181 -12.86 2.96 -7.86
CA LEU A 181 -12.95 3.43 -9.25
C LEU A 181 -12.67 2.30 -10.24
N VAL A 182 -11.65 1.48 -9.98
CA VAL A 182 -11.34 0.29 -10.79
C VAL A 182 -12.51 -0.68 -10.79
N MET A 183 -13.10 -0.98 -9.63
CA MET A 183 -14.28 -1.85 -9.53
C MET A 183 -15.51 -1.27 -10.23
N ALA A 184 -15.68 0.06 -10.21
CA ALA A 184 -16.79 0.76 -10.86
C ALA A 184 -16.69 0.82 -12.38
N ALA A 185 -15.50 0.65 -12.97
CA ALA A 185 -15.35 0.66 -14.41
C ALA A 185 -16.11 -0.51 -15.08
N LYS A 186 -16.81 -0.24 -16.19
CA LYS A 186 -17.66 -1.24 -16.85
C LYS A 186 -16.89 -2.30 -17.62
N LYS A 187 -15.77 -1.92 -18.25
CA LYS A 187 -15.00 -2.78 -19.16
C LYS A 187 -13.78 -3.34 -18.44
N LEU A 188 -13.57 -4.65 -18.51
CA LEU A 188 -12.38 -5.30 -17.97
C LEU A 188 -11.08 -4.67 -18.52
N ARG A 189 -11.06 -4.33 -19.82
CA ARG A 189 -9.92 -3.62 -20.44
C ARG A 189 -9.57 -2.32 -19.71
N SER A 190 -10.57 -1.52 -19.33
CA SER A 190 -10.34 -0.26 -18.61
C SER A 190 -9.77 -0.50 -17.21
N LYS A 191 -10.24 -1.56 -16.52
CA LYS A 191 -9.70 -1.96 -15.21
C LYS A 191 -8.24 -2.37 -15.32
N VAL A 192 -7.92 -3.23 -16.30
CA VAL A 192 -6.56 -3.70 -16.54
C VAL A 192 -5.64 -2.54 -16.88
N ILE A 193 -6.04 -1.64 -17.77
CA ILE A 193 -5.24 -0.44 -18.11
C ILE A 193 -4.98 0.41 -16.86
N ALA A 194 -6.00 0.66 -16.03
CA ALA A 194 -5.84 1.44 -14.81
C ALA A 194 -4.81 0.80 -13.85
N VAL A 195 -4.98 -0.50 -13.55
CA VAL A 195 -4.04 -1.23 -12.68
C VAL A 195 -2.63 -1.25 -13.27
N SER A 196 -2.48 -1.63 -14.54
CA SER A 196 -1.19 -1.66 -15.22
C SER A 196 -0.50 -0.30 -15.24
N SER A 197 -1.26 0.80 -15.36
CA SER A 197 -0.70 2.15 -15.35
C SER A 197 -0.06 2.52 -14.02
N MET A 198 -0.63 2.07 -12.89
CA MET A 198 -0.07 2.32 -11.55
C MET A 198 1.31 1.67 -11.41
N TYR A 199 1.41 0.38 -11.79
CA TYR A 199 2.68 -0.33 -11.79
C TYR A 199 3.67 0.25 -12.81
N ALA A 200 3.20 0.64 -13.99
CA ALA A 200 4.07 1.26 -14.99
C ALA A 200 4.66 2.59 -14.48
N VAL A 201 3.87 3.42 -13.78
CA VAL A 201 4.35 4.64 -13.14
C VAL A 201 5.38 4.33 -12.06
N GLY A 202 5.09 3.41 -11.15
CA GLY A 202 6.03 3.02 -10.10
C GLY A 202 7.34 2.47 -10.67
N ILE A 203 7.28 1.60 -11.68
CA ILE A 203 8.47 1.07 -12.37
C ILE A 203 9.25 2.19 -13.04
N ALA A 204 8.58 3.06 -13.82
CA ALA A 204 9.25 4.16 -14.52
C ALA A 204 9.97 5.11 -13.54
N LEU A 205 9.32 5.46 -12.42
CA LEU A 205 9.92 6.28 -11.38
C LEU A 205 11.14 5.60 -10.74
N ASN A 206 11.09 4.30 -10.45
CA ASN A 206 12.25 3.60 -9.88
C ASN A 206 13.39 3.42 -10.90
N VAL A 207 13.08 3.19 -12.17
CA VAL A 207 14.10 3.15 -13.24
C VAL A 207 14.82 4.49 -13.35
N VAL A 208 14.07 5.60 -13.30
CA VAL A 208 14.66 6.95 -13.30
C VAL A 208 15.44 7.21 -12.01
N GLY A 209 14.84 6.93 -10.85
CA GLY A 209 15.45 7.16 -9.54
C GLY A 209 16.75 6.39 -9.35
N PHE A 210 16.72 5.07 -9.47
CA PHE A 210 17.90 4.22 -9.27
C PHE A 210 18.86 4.27 -10.46
N GLY A 211 18.34 4.15 -11.68
CA GLY A 211 19.16 3.93 -12.87
C GLY A 211 19.75 5.19 -13.49
N VAL A 212 19.06 6.33 -13.37
CA VAL A 212 19.49 7.59 -14.01
C VAL A 212 19.99 8.60 -12.98
N LEU A 213 19.28 8.76 -11.86
CA LEU A 213 19.58 9.77 -10.85
C LEU A 213 20.51 9.25 -9.74
N GLY A 214 20.70 7.93 -9.64
CA GLY A 214 21.55 7.30 -8.62
C GLY A 214 21.01 7.47 -7.20
N PHE A 215 19.70 7.59 -7.05
CA PHE A 215 19.07 7.68 -5.73
C PHE A 215 19.20 6.36 -4.97
N ASP A 216 19.28 6.45 -3.65
CA ASP A 216 19.20 5.31 -2.75
C ASP A 216 18.12 5.56 -1.70
N TYR A 217 17.09 4.73 -1.72
CA TYR A 217 15.89 4.78 -0.89
C TYR A 217 15.14 3.46 -0.97
#